data_AF-A0A7K2Q1A6-F1
#
_entry.id   AF-A0A7K2Q1A6-F1
#
_cell.length_a   1.000
_cell.length_b   1.000
_cell.length_c   1.000
_cell.angle_alpha   90.00
_cell.angle_beta   90.00
_cell.angle_gamma   90.00
#
_symmetry.space_group_name_H-M   'P 1'
#
loop_
_entity.id
_entity.type
_entity.pdbx_description
1 polymer ?
#
loop_
_entity_poly.entity_id
_entity_poly.type
_entity_poly.pdbx_seq_one_letter_code
_entity_poly.pdbx_strand_id
1 'polypeptide(L)'
;PAYGQQPQPSYGQVPGYGGQVPPPAPAPAPYGQVPGQQPPPYGRQMPGQQPGYGHGAPHAAGAGLATALQPYKEVPTGARWTAQNHQLMRVDLSMGGQPVLARQGSMVLYQGKVDFSYKGAGFAGRIVGNATGQEMQLMRCSGRGQVFLAENGAHLHAIELQGDGICVSAENVLAFDESLQHEVRRIEGHGIPGGALFTMLFQGSGTVIVKTHGTPVVLPVTPTTFADSNAIVAWSAASQVIVSSQVRLRRNAYPGHSGETVNLQFRGAPGNFIVVQPYEV
;
A
#
# COMPACT_ATOMS: atom_id res chain seq x y z
N PRO A 1 -58.11 36.94 3.04
CA PRO A 1 -58.28 36.92 4.51
C PRO A 1 -58.56 35.49 4.99
N ALA A 2 -57.85 34.85 5.93
CA ALA A 2 -56.97 35.32 6.97
C ALA A 2 -55.96 34.22 7.36
N TYR A 3 -54.88 34.66 7.99
CA TYR A 3 -53.78 33.89 8.60
C TYR A 3 -54.17 33.27 9.96
N GLY A 4 -53.38 32.28 10.43
CA GLY A 4 -53.22 31.94 11.86
C GLY A 4 -52.97 30.45 12.11
N GLN A 5 -51.71 30.00 12.19
CA GLN A 5 -50.87 29.85 13.41
C GLN A 5 -50.83 28.39 13.92
N GLN A 6 -49.62 27.80 13.91
CA GLN A 6 -49.26 26.53 14.53
C GLN A 6 -48.86 26.76 16.01
N PRO A 7 -49.21 25.87 16.95
CA PRO A 7 -48.62 25.87 18.29
C PRO A 7 -47.30 25.08 18.36
N GLN A 8 -46.32 25.63 19.08
CA GLN A 8 -45.03 25.01 19.43
C GLN A 8 -45.19 23.83 20.42
N PRO A 9 -44.28 22.85 20.41
CA PRO A 9 -44.16 21.89 21.51
C PRO A 9 -43.28 22.42 22.67
N SER A 10 -43.76 22.07 23.87
CA SER A 10 -43.22 22.36 25.21
C SER A 10 -41.98 21.52 25.54
N TYR A 11 -41.00 22.13 26.22
CA TYR A 11 -39.79 21.47 26.73
C TYR A 11 -40.14 20.57 27.93
N GLY A 12 -40.04 19.26 27.72
CA GLY A 12 -40.19 18.22 28.74
C GLY A 12 -38.88 17.93 29.49
N GLN A 13 -39.03 17.84 30.80
CA GLN A 13 -38.02 17.57 31.83
C GLN A 13 -37.32 16.21 31.66
N VAL A 14 -36.04 16.15 32.05
CA VAL A 14 -35.24 14.91 32.14
C VAL A 14 -35.13 14.49 33.62
N PRO A 15 -35.58 13.29 34.03
CA PRO A 15 -35.33 12.75 35.36
C PRO A 15 -33.94 12.10 35.47
N GLY A 16 -33.30 12.30 36.62
CA GLY A 16 -31.91 11.95 36.90
C GLY A 16 -31.61 10.45 37.00
N TYR A 17 -30.37 10.12 36.67
CA TYR A 17 -29.74 8.85 36.96
C TYR A 17 -28.71 9.01 38.09
N GLY A 18 -28.80 8.09 39.05
CA GLY A 18 -28.02 8.06 40.28
C GLY A 18 -26.51 7.95 40.06
N GLY A 19 -25.79 8.51 41.02
CA GLY A 19 -24.34 8.57 41.05
C GLY A 19 -23.69 7.20 41.25
N GLN A 20 -22.66 6.95 40.44
CA GLN A 20 -21.54 6.10 40.80
C GLN A 20 -20.27 6.94 40.62
N VAL A 21 -19.56 7.13 41.73
CA VAL A 21 -18.33 7.91 41.85
C VAL A 21 -17.16 7.05 41.36
N PRO A 22 -16.31 7.51 40.43
CA PRO A 22 -15.07 6.80 40.09
C PRO A 22 -14.06 6.90 41.26
N PRO A 23 -13.26 5.85 41.52
CA PRO A 23 -12.20 5.91 42.53
C PRO A 23 -11.09 6.90 42.13
N PRO A 24 -10.45 7.58 43.10
CA PRO A 24 -9.43 8.59 42.82
C PRO A 24 -8.14 7.97 42.27
N ALA A 25 -7.53 8.67 41.31
CA ALA A 25 -6.23 8.33 40.75
C ALA A 25 -5.10 8.48 41.79
N PRO A 26 -4.06 7.61 41.77
CA PRO A 26 -2.91 7.75 42.67
C PRO A 26 -2.10 9.02 42.36
N ALA A 27 -1.73 9.74 43.43
CA ALA A 27 -0.91 10.95 43.36
C ALA A 27 0.53 10.65 42.86
N PRO A 28 1.16 11.59 42.13
CA PRO A 28 2.56 11.46 41.72
C PRO A 28 3.52 11.62 42.90
N ALA A 29 4.52 10.74 42.98
CA ALA A 29 5.55 10.74 44.01
C ALA A 29 6.47 11.98 43.88
N PRO A 30 6.94 12.56 45.00
CA PRO A 30 7.74 13.78 44.98
C PRO A 30 9.20 13.51 44.60
N TYR A 31 9.76 14.43 43.82
CA TYR A 31 11.18 14.54 43.51
C TYR A 31 12.01 14.68 44.79
N GLY A 32 12.82 13.66 45.09
CA GLY A 32 13.82 13.66 46.15
C GLY A 32 15.20 14.03 45.61
N GLN A 33 15.78 15.06 46.22
CA GLN A 33 17.11 15.60 45.98
C GLN A 33 18.22 14.57 46.24
N VAL A 34 19.30 14.65 45.47
CA VAL A 34 20.59 13.99 45.72
C VAL A 34 21.54 15.00 46.36
N PRO A 35 22.11 14.71 47.54
CA PRO A 35 23.42 15.26 47.85
C PRO A 35 24.38 14.23 48.49
N GLY A 36 25.51 14.04 47.82
CA GLY A 36 26.84 13.89 48.43
C GLY A 36 27.21 12.53 49.04
N GLN A 37 28.07 11.77 48.34
CA GLN A 37 29.02 10.88 49.00
C GLN A 37 30.42 11.02 48.38
N GLN A 38 31.39 11.02 49.28
CA GLN A 38 32.78 11.47 49.20
C GLN A 38 33.70 10.62 48.29
N PRO A 39 34.83 11.16 47.83
CA PRO A 39 35.85 10.39 47.11
C PRO A 39 36.61 9.44 48.06
N PRO A 40 37.01 8.23 47.60
CA PRO A 40 37.79 7.31 48.41
C PRO A 40 39.27 7.74 48.51
N PRO A 41 39.95 7.43 49.63
CA PRO A 41 41.30 7.89 49.91
C PRO A 41 42.35 7.03 49.20
N TYR A 42 43.48 7.66 48.91
CA TYR A 42 44.71 7.05 48.44
C TYR A 42 45.26 6.01 49.43
N GLY A 43 45.73 4.88 48.88
CA GLY A 43 46.88 4.13 49.41
C GLY A 43 46.60 2.72 49.92
N ARG A 44 46.96 1.71 49.12
CA ARG A 44 47.99 0.69 49.44
C ARG A 44 48.13 -0.30 48.29
N GLN A 45 49.31 -0.31 47.66
CA GLN A 45 49.75 -1.38 46.76
C GLN A 45 50.18 -2.61 47.59
N MET A 46 49.67 -3.78 47.22
CA MET A 46 50.30 -5.08 47.53
C MET A 46 50.82 -5.68 46.21
N PRO A 47 52.06 -6.17 46.14
CA PRO A 47 52.60 -6.76 44.93
C PRO A 47 52.39 -8.29 44.90
N GLY A 48 51.87 -8.78 43.78
CA GLY A 48 52.10 -10.16 43.32
C GLY A 48 50.88 -11.08 43.36
N GLN A 49 50.21 -11.20 42.21
CA GLN A 49 49.77 -12.49 41.63
C GLN A 49 49.22 -12.23 40.22
N GLN A 50 49.84 -12.85 39.22
CA GLN A 50 49.41 -12.82 37.82
C GLN A 50 48.04 -13.50 37.65
N PRO A 51 47.09 -12.91 36.91
CA PRO A 51 45.97 -13.66 36.37
C PRO A 51 46.46 -14.46 35.16
N GLY A 52 46.31 -15.78 35.25
CA GLY A 52 46.51 -16.70 34.13
C GLY A 52 45.64 -16.31 32.94
N TYR A 53 46.19 -16.52 31.74
CA TYR A 53 45.49 -16.42 30.47
C TYR A 53 44.27 -17.35 30.49
N GLY A 54 43.11 -16.78 30.82
CA GLY A 54 41.83 -17.39 30.51
C GLY A 54 41.72 -17.48 28.99
N HIS A 55 41.65 -18.71 28.48
CA HIS A 55 41.32 -19.03 27.11
C HIS A 55 40.20 -18.12 26.62
N GLY A 56 40.54 -17.20 25.71
CA GLY A 56 39.54 -16.53 24.90
C GLY A 56 38.76 -17.61 24.20
N ALA A 57 37.50 -17.77 24.57
CA ALA A 57 36.53 -18.48 23.74
C ALA A 57 36.72 -17.95 22.31
N PRO A 58 36.78 -18.82 21.29
CA PRO A 58 36.90 -18.35 19.92
C PRO A 58 35.70 -17.43 19.71
N HIS A 59 35.97 -16.12 19.58
CA HIS A 59 34.96 -15.18 19.14
C HIS A 59 34.50 -15.73 17.80
N ALA A 60 33.27 -16.26 17.79
CA ALA A 60 32.62 -16.75 16.60
C ALA A 60 32.46 -15.56 15.68
N ALA A 61 33.47 -15.31 14.84
CA ALA A 61 33.53 -14.21 13.89
C ALA A 61 32.40 -14.27 12.83
N GLY A 62 31.56 -15.32 12.86
CA GLY A 62 30.33 -15.44 12.07
C GLY A 62 29.02 -15.19 12.82
N ALA A 63 29.01 -15.15 14.16
CA ALA A 63 27.76 -15.04 14.94
C ALA A 63 27.18 -13.62 14.94
N GLY A 64 28.02 -12.59 14.92
CA GLY A 64 27.58 -11.19 14.86
C GLY A 64 26.90 -10.85 13.53
N LEU A 65 27.51 -11.24 12.41
CA LEU A 65 26.96 -11.01 11.06
C LEU A 65 25.65 -11.78 10.85
N ALA A 66 25.63 -13.07 11.18
CA ALA A 66 24.42 -13.88 11.05
C ALA A 66 23.27 -13.33 11.89
N THR A 67 23.55 -12.84 13.11
CA THR A 67 22.57 -12.18 13.99
C THR A 67 22.08 -10.86 13.40
N ALA A 68 22.97 -10.03 12.87
CA ALA A 68 22.62 -8.75 12.25
C ALA A 68 21.70 -8.90 11.03
N LEU A 69 21.81 -10.02 10.31
CA LEU A 69 20.97 -10.31 9.14
C LEU A 69 19.65 -11.03 9.46
N GLN A 70 19.44 -11.49 10.70
CA GLN A 70 18.21 -12.21 11.09
C GLN A 70 16.92 -11.44 10.74
N PRO A 71 16.81 -10.11 10.99
CA PRO A 71 15.57 -9.38 10.70
C PRO A 71 15.24 -9.27 9.21
N TYR A 72 16.23 -9.48 8.33
CA TYR A 72 16.11 -9.37 6.88
C TYR A 72 16.02 -10.73 6.18
N LYS A 73 15.86 -11.80 6.96
CA LYS A 73 15.65 -13.12 6.39
C LYS A 73 14.32 -13.18 5.65
N GLU A 74 14.31 -14.01 4.62
CA GLU A 74 13.15 -14.28 3.81
C GLU A 74 11.98 -14.77 4.68
N VAL A 75 10.79 -14.24 4.41
CA VAL A 75 9.55 -14.69 5.03
C VAL A 75 9.25 -16.13 4.56
N PRO A 76 8.92 -17.05 5.47
CA PRO A 76 8.67 -18.44 5.14
C PRO A 76 7.71 -18.65 3.95
N THR A 77 7.97 -19.70 3.17
CA THR A 77 7.12 -20.16 2.06
C THR A 77 5.80 -20.77 2.53
N GLY A 78 4.71 -20.53 1.80
CA GLY A 78 3.41 -21.15 2.09
C GLY A 78 2.24 -20.69 1.20
N ALA A 79 2.31 -19.48 0.66
CA ALA A 79 1.33 -18.95 -0.29
C ALA A 79 1.98 -18.65 -1.63
N ARG A 80 1.20 -18.70 -2.72
CA ARG A 80 1.66 -18.36 -4.07
C ARG A 80 2.23 -16.94 -4.13
N TRP A 81 1.53 -15.97 -3.56
CA TRP A 81 2.00 -14.60 -3.38
C TRP A 81 2.39 -14.39 -1.92
N THR A 82 3.58 -13.84 -1.68
CA THR A 82 4.09 -13.59 -0.32
C THR A 82 4.82 -12.26 -0.27
N ALA A 83 4.32 -11.32 0.54
CA ALA A 83 5.04 -10.10 0.85
C ALA A 83 6.28 -10.43 1.71
N GLN A 84 7.47 -10.18 1.18
CA GLN A 84 8.73 -10.32 1.92
C GLN A 84 8.95 -9.14 2.86
N ASN A 85 8.49 -7.98 2.41
CA ASN A 85 8.31 -6.76 3.19
C ASN A 85 7.25 -5.91 2.45
N HIS A 86 7.08 -4.64 2.86
CA HIS A 86 6.08 -3.77 2.25
C HIS A 86 6.36 -3.39 0.79
N GLN A 87 7.59 -3.58 0.29
CA GLN A 87 8.04 -3.12 -1.03
C GLN A 87 8.53 -4.26 -1.93
N LEU A 88 8.58 -5.50 -1.43
CA LEU A 88 9.08 -6.67 -2.16
C LEU A 88 8.08 -7.82 -2.08
N MET A 89 7.57 -8.22 -3.25
CA MET A 89 6.61 -9.30 -3.38
C MET A 89 7.27 -10.52 -4.01
N ARG A 90 7.17 -11.68 -3.37
CA ARG A 90 7.60 -12.96 -3.94
C ARG A 90 6.39 -13.66 -4.55
N VAL A 91 6.56 -14.23 -5.74
CA VAL A 91 5.65 -15.19 -6.34
C VAL A 91 6.31 -16.54 -6.50
N ASP A 92 5.63 -17.61 -6.07
CA ASP A 92 6.02 -18.99 -6.30
C ASP A 92 5.26 -19.55 -7.51
N LEU A 93 5.98 -19.75 -8.62
CA LEU A 93 5.41 -20.23 -9.88
C LEU A 93 5.10 -21.73 -9.85
N SER A 94 5.63 -22.47 -8.86
CA SER A 94 5.30 -23.89 -8.68
C SER A 94 3.91 -24.10 -8.09
N MET A 95 3.38 -23.10 -7.38
CA MET A 95 2.02 -23.11 -6.83
C MET A 95 1.02 -22.56 -7.85
N GLY A 96 -0.20 -23.09 -7.93
CA GLY A 96 -1.27 -22.58 -8.80
C GLY A 96 -1.18 -22.97 -10.29
N GLY A 97 -0.03 -23.49 -10.76
CA GLY A 97 0.11 -24.12 -12.08
C GLY A 97 -0.06 -23.20 -13.30
N GLN A 98 -0.31 -21.91 -13.07
CA GLN A 98 -0.47 -20.89 -14.12
C GLN A 98 0.66 -19.86 -14.05
N PRO A 99 1.09 -19.32 -15.20
CA PRO A 99 2.02 -18.19 -15.23
C PRO A 99 1.46 -16.93 -14.57
N VAL A 100 2.34 -15.96 -14.35
CA VAL A 100 1.97 -14.62 -13.92
C VAL A 100 2.42 -13.59 -14.93
N LEU A 101 1.67 -12.50 -15.01
CA LEU A 101 2.05 -11.32 -15.78
C LEU A 101 2.53 -10.27 -14.78
N ALA A 102 3.76 -9.80 -14.96
CA ALA A 102 4.36 -8.75 -14.15
C ALA A 102 4.75 -7.58 -15.05
N ARG A 103 4.83 -6.37 -14.50
CA ARG A 103 5.31 -5.19 -15.20
C ARG A 103 6.77 -5.40 -15.60
N GLN A 104 7.11 -5.09 -16.84
CA GLN A 104 8.47 -5.22 -17.33
C GLN A 104 9.43 -4.37 -16.49
N GLY A 105 10.59 -4.94 -16.13
CA GLY A 105 11.58 -4.26 -15.30
C GLY A 105 11.31 -4.30 -13.79
N SER A 106 10.19 -4.89 -13.35
CA SER A 106 9.90 -5.03 -11.91
C SER A 106 10.60 -6.21 -11.23
N MET A 107 11.27 -7.09 -11.97
CA MET A 107 11.96 -8.25 -11.42
C MET A 107 13.28 -7.84 -10.75
N VAL A 108 13.43 -8.24 -9.48
CA VAL A 108 14.61 -7.96 -8.65
C VAL A 108 15.49 -9.21 -8.49
N LEU A 109 14.86 -10.37 -8.28
CA LEU A 109 15.53 -11.63 -8.04
C LEU A 109 14.65 -12.77 -8.59
N TYR A 110 15.27 -13.86 -9.06
CA TYR A 110 14.57 -15.11 -9.30
C TYR A 110 15.41 -16.29 -8.82
N GLN A 111 14.73 -17.38 -8.46
CA GLN A 111 15.36 -18.61 -7.99
C GLN A 111 14.68 -19.82 -8.64
N GLY A 112 15.46 -20.83 -9.01
CA GLY A 112 14.94 -22.01 -9.69
C GLY A 112 14.78 -21.83 -11.21
N LYS A 113 13.95 -22.69 -11.82
CA LYS A 113 13.76 -22.72 -13.28
C LYS A 113 12.63 -21.76 -13.65
N VAL A 114 12.96 -20.54 -14.04
CA VAL A 114 12.00 -19.51 -14.45
C VAL A 114 12.29 -19.08 -15.89
N ASP A 115 11.26 -19.11 -16.72
CA ASP A 115 11.24 -18.61 -18.08
C ASP A 115 10.50 -17.27 -18.12
N PHE A 116 11.18 -16.26 -18.68
CA PHE A 116 10.63 -14.92 -18.87
C PHE A 116 10.35 -14.69 -20.35
N SER A 117 9.11 -14.35 -20.69
CA SER A 117 8.73 -13.99 -22.05
C SER A 117 8.09 -12.60 -22.07
N TYR A 118 8.49 -11.79 -23.04
CA TYR A 118 7.96 -10.45 -23.21
C TYR A 118 6.77 -10.50 -24.15
N LYS A 119 5.64 -9.93 -23.72
CA LYS A 119 4.47 -9.76 -24.56
C LYS A 119 4.74 -8.60 -25.55
N GLY A 120 5.66 -8.82 -26.50
CA GLY A 120 6.13 -7.77 -27.41
C GLY A 120 7.27 -8.16 -28.36
N ALA A 121 7.99 -9.26 -28.11
CA ALA A 121 9.13 -9.66 -28.94
C ALA A 121 8.93 -11.09 -29.49
N GLY A 122 8.10 -11.23 -30.54
CA GLY A 122 7.98 -12.49 -31.25
C GLY A 122 6.68 -12.64 -32.02
N PHE A 123 6.73 -12.32 -33.31
CA PHE A 123 5.90 -12.63 -34.50
C PHE A 123 4.58 -13.45 -34.47
N ALA A 124 3.98 -13.85 -33.35
CA ALA A 124 2.75 -14.67 -33.36
C ALA A 124 1.79 -14.44 -32.16
N GLY A 125 1.87 -13.29 -31.48
CA GLY A 125 1.06 -13.08 -30.27
C GLY A 125 0.81 -11.61 -29.95
N ARG A 126 0.36 -10.84 -30.95
CA ARG A 126 -0.24 -9.52 -30.73
C ARG A 126 -1.52 -9.71 -29.88
N ILE A 127 -1.39 -9.77 -28.55
CA ILE A 127 -2.43 -9.13 -27.72
C ILE A 127 -2.07 -7.66 -27.74
N VAL A 128 -2.45 -7.03 -28.84
CA VAL A 128 -2.46 -5.59 -28.83
C VAL A 128 -3.65 -5.21 -27.97
N GLY A 129 -3.41 -4.39 -26.95
CA GLY A 129 -4.37 -3.35 -26.63
C GLY A 129 -4.45 -2.40 -27.82
N ASN A 130 -5.00 -2.86 -28.95
CA ASN A 130 -5.00 -2.17 -30.25
C ASN A 130 -5.94 -0.95 -30.27
N ALA A 131 -6.41 -0.47 -29.12
CA ALA A 131 -7.38 0.61 -29.03
C ALA A 131 -7.01 1.71 -28.04
N THR A 132 -5.99 1.55 -27.19
CA THR A 132 -5.74 2.46 -26.05
C THR A 132 -4.48 3.30 -26.17
N GLY A 133 -3.48 2.91 -26.97
CA GLY A 133 -2.30 3.75 -27.21
C GLY A 133 -1.33 3.88 -26.03
N GLN A 134 -1.56 3.15 -24.93
CA GLN A 134 -0.62 3.05 -23.81
C GLN A 134 0.01 1.66 -23.80
N GLU A 135 1.33 1.61 -24.05
CA GLU A 135 2.11 0.37 -24.07
C GLU A 135 2.42 -0.07 -22.64
N MET A 136 1.48 -0.78 -21.99
CA MET A 136 1.81 -1.45 -20.73
C MET A 136 2.67 -2.67 -21.06
N GLN A 137 3.98 -2.52 -20.84
CA GLN A 137 4.93 -3.59 -21.07
C GLN A 137 4.82 -4.65 -19.95
N LEU A 138 4.34 -5.84 -20.32
CA LEU A 138 4.19 -6.98 -19.42
C LEU A 138 5.20 -8.08 -19.76
N MET A 139 5.82 -8.60 -18.71
CA MET A 139 6.68 -9.77 -18.69
C MET A 139 5.88 -10.95 -18.12
N ARG A 140 5.73 -12.00 -18.92
CA ARG A 140 5.16 -13.27 -18.48
C ARG A 140 6.24 -14.12 -17.82
N CYS A 141 5.99 -14.51 -16.58
CA CYS A 141 6.87 -15.38 -15.79
C CYS A 141 6.23 -16.76 -15.66
N SER A 142 6.92 -17.79 -16.15
CA SER A 142 6.49 -19.19 -16.10
C SER A 142 7.60 -20.11 -15.61
N GLY A 143 7.28 -21.33 -15.20
CA GLY A 143 8.27 -22.33 -14.79
C GLY A 143 8.01 -22.88 -13.39
N ARG A 144 9.08 -23.36 -12.75
CA ARG A 144 9.06 -23.96 -11.40
C ARG A 144 10.17 -23.32 -10.57
N GLY A 145 9.88 -22.11 -10.11
CA GLY A 145 10.79 -21.27 -9.37
C GLY A 145 10.06 -20.11 -8.70
N GLN A 146 10.82 -19.23 -8.09
CA GLN A 146 10.32 -18.06 -7.38
C GLN A 146 10.82 -16.80 -8.05
N VAL A 147 9.98 -15.77 -8.11
CA VAL A 147 10.33 -14.45 -8.65
C VAL A 147 10.00 -13.41 -7.60
N PHE A 148 10.91 -12.47 -7.40
CA PHE A 148 10.77 -11.35 -6.48
C PHE A 148 10.59 -10.08 -7.30
N LEU A 149 9.53 -9.34 -7.00
CA LEU A 149 9.07 -8.18 -7.75
C LEU A 149 9.04 -6.96 -6.85
N ALA A 150 9.53 -5.84 -7.36
CA ALA A 150 9.45 -4.52 -6.75
C ALA A 150 9.48 -3.43 -7.82
N GLU A 151 9.06 -2.22 -7.47
CA GLU A 151 9.20 -1.07 -8.36
C GLU A 151 9.33 0.22 -7.56
N ASN A 152 10.42 0.96 -7.76
CA ASN A 152 10.66 2.31 -7.23
C ASN A 152 10.35 2.50 -5.73
N GLY A 153 10.52 1.45 -4.90
CA GLY A 153 10.18 1.52 -3.48
C GLY A 153 8.68 1.72 -3.19
N ALA A 154 7.79 1.41 -4.14
CA ALA A 154 6.35 1.49 -3.91
C ALA A 154 5.91 0.44 -2.88
N HIS A 155 4.88 0.77 -2.11
CA HIS A 155 4.22 -0.18 -1.22
C HIS A 155 3.38 -1.14 -2.05
N LEU A 156 3.50 -2.44 -1.78
CA LEU A 156 2.86 -3.50 -2.55
C LEU A 156 1.74 -4.14 -1.73
N HIS A 157 0.58 -4.30 -2.35
CA HIS A 157 -0.60 -4.90 -1.73
C HIS A 157 -1.14 -6.00 -2.63
N ALA A 158 -1.36 -7.18 -2.06
CA ALA A 158 -2.02 -8.29 -2.75
C ALA A 158 -3.53 -8.17 -2.56
N ILE A 159 -4.27 -8.18 -3.67
CA ILE A 159 -5.73 -8.20 -3.70
C ILE A 159 -6.14 -9.53 -4.32
N GLU A 160 -6.70 -10.41 -3.50
CA GLU A 160 -7.26 -11.67 -3.93
C GLU A 160 -8.70 -11.48 -4.41
N LEU A 161 -9.00 -11.97 -5.61
CA LEU A 161 -10.33 -12.00 -6.20
C LEU A 161 -10.90 -13.42 -6.11
N GLN A 162 -12.13 -13.54 -5.65
CA GLN A 162 -12.85 -14.82 -5.49
C GLN A 162 -14.13 -14.84 -6.34
N GLY A 163 -14.02 -14.45 -7.61
CA GLY A 163 -15.16 -14.27 -8.51
C GLY A 163 -15.62 -12.81 -8.66
N ASP A 164 -15.03 -11.91 -7.88
CA ASP A 164 -15.33 -10.48 -7.92
C ASP A 164 -14.59 -9.76 -9.05
N GLY A 165 -14.87 -8.46 -9.19
CA GLY A 165 -14.17 -7.57 -10.10
C GLY A 165 -13.72 -6.27 -9.45
N ILE A 166 -12.53 -5.81 -9.86
CA ILE A 166 -11.93 -4.56 -9.40
C ILE A 166 -11.34 -3.79 -10.58
N CYS A 167 -11.53 -2.47 -10.58
CA CYS A 167 -10.84 -1.58 -11.50
C CYS A 167 -9.62 -0.99 -10.80
N VAL A 168 -8.45 -1.05 -11.45
CA VAL A 168 -7.19 -0.54 -10.92
C VAL A 168 -6.60 0.44 -11.94
N SER A 169 -5.99 1.54 -11.50
CA SER A 169 -5.21 2.38 -12.43
C SER A 169 -4.05 1.57 -13.01
N ALA A 170 -3.86 1.62 -14.33
CA ALA A 170 -2.89 0.77 -15.02
C ALA A 170 -1.45 1.05 -14.55
N GLU A 171 -1.16 2.28 -14.11
CA GLU A 171 0.14 2.64 -13.54
C GLU A 171 0.41 1.98 -12.19
N ASN A 172 -0.64 1.69 -11.42
CA ASN A 172 -0.56 1.09 -10.09
C ASN A 172 -0.52 -0.45 -10.14
N VAL A 173 -0.65 -1.09 -11.30
CA VAL A 173 -0.56 -2.56 -11.39
C VAL A 173 0.91 -2.99 -11.47
N LEU A 174 1.36 -3.80 -10.52
CA LEU A 174 2.68 -4.44 -10.55
C LEU A 174 2.64 -5.78 -11.28
N ALA A 175 1.75 -6.68 -10.84
CA ALA A 175 1.69 -8.04 -11.35
C ALA A 175 0.33 -8.67 -11.05
N PHE A 176 -0.03 -9.74 -11.74
CA PHE A 176 -1.27 -10.47 -11.53
C PHE A 176 -1.20 -11.89 -12.08
N ASP A 177 -2.08 -12.76 -11.59
CA ASP A 177 -2.24 -14.11 -12.11
C ASP A 177 -2.83 -14.09 -13.52
N GLU A 178 -2.24 -14.87 -14.44
CA GLU A 178 -2.73 -14.94 -15.82
C GLU A 178 -4.14 -15.57 -15.93
N SER A 179 -4.62 -16.22 -14.87
CA SER A 179 -5.99 -16.73 -14.78
C SER A 179 -7.05 -15.62 -14.73
N LEU A 180 -6.68 -14.39 -14.34
CA LEU A 180 -7.61 -13.27 -14.27
C LEU A 180 -7.96 -12.75 -15.66
N GLN A 181 -9.25 -12.58 -15.91
CA GLN A 181 -9.72 -11.83 -17.06
C GLN A 181 -9.39 -10.36 -16.84
N HIS A 182 -8.77 -9.72 -17.83
CA HIS A 182 -8.39 -8.32 -17.75
C HIS A 182 -8.79 -7.55 -19.00
N GLU A 183 -9.34 -6.35 -18.80
CA GLU A 183 -9.72 -5.42 -19.86
C GLU A 183 -9.09 -4.06 -19.58
N VAL A 184 -8.39 -3.49 -20.56
CA VAL A 184 -7.85 -2.12 -20.45
C VAL A 184 -8.91 -1.14 -20.95
N ARG A 185 -9.31 -0.21 -20.09
CA ARG A 185 -10.26 0.86 -20.41
C ARG A 185 -9.57 2.21 -20.39
N ARG A 186 -9.97 3.08 -21.30
CA ARG A 186 -9.53 4.47 -21.39
C ARG A 186 -10.65 5.39 -20.92
N ILE A 187 -10.37 6.21 -19.93
CA ILE A 187 -11.26 7.28 -19.47
C ILE A 187 -10.71 8.57 -20.02
N GLU A 188 -11.40 9.12 -21.02
CA GLU A 188 -11.05 10.40 -21.63
C GLU A 188 -11.58 11.56 -20.78
N GLY A 189 -10.80 12.63 -20.68
CA GLY A 189 -11.22 13.81 -19.94
C GLY A 189 -10.24 14.97 -20.08
N HIS A 190 -10.80 16.17 -20.27
CA HIS A 190 -10.03 17.40 -20.33
C HIS A 190 -9.38 17.70 -18.96
N GLY A 191 -8.08 17.97 -18.96
CA GLY A 191 -7.28 18.27 -17.76
C GLY A 191 -6.55 17.08 -17.14
N ILE A 192 -6.79 15.85 -17.61
CA ILE A 192 -6.03 14.67 -17.14
C ILE A 192 -4.60 14.77 -17.70
N PRO A 193 -3.54 14.53 -16.90
CA PRO A 193 -2.18 14.41 -17.42
C PRO A 193 -2.08 13.38 -18.55
N GLY A 194 -1.63 13.78 -19.74
CA GLY A 194 -1.58 12.90 -20.92
C GLY A 194 -2.93 12.71 -21.66
N GLY A 195 -3.99 13.40 -21.24
CA GLY A 195 -5.28 13.47 -21.93
C GLY A 195 -6.21 12.27 -21.75
N ALA A 196 -5.79 11.24 -21.02
CA ALA A 196 -6.63 10.11 -20.63
C ALA A 196 -6.06 9.33 -19.44
N LEU A 197 -6.95 8.77 -18.60
CA LEU A 197 -6.59 7.79 -17.59
C LEU A 197 -6.80 6.38 -18.13
N PHE A 198 -5.85 5.50 -17.87
CA PHE A 198 -5.95 4.10 -18.24
C PHE A 198 -6.16 3.26 -17.01
N THR A 199 -7.18 2.42 -17.04
CA THR A 199 -7.52 1.51 -15.96
C THR A 199 -7.59 0.09 -16.49
N MET A 200 -7.26 -0.88 -15.65
CA MET A 200 -7.48 -2.28 -15.92
C MET A 200 -8.59 -2.80 -15.03
N LEU A 201 -9.64 -3.32 -15.65
CA LEU A 201 -10.65 -4.10 -14.98
C LEU A 201 -10.15 -5.54 -14.88
N PHE A 202 -10.08 -6.07 -13.66
CA PHE A 202 -9.81 -7.48 -13.39
C PHE A 202 -11.09 -8.19 -12.94
N GLN A 203 -11.29 -9.41 -13.40
CA GLN A 203 -12.43 -10.26 -13.04
C GLN A 203 -12.02 -11.73 -12.92
N GLY A 204 -12.73 -12.47 -12.06
CA GLY A 204 -12.55 -13.91 -11.90
C GLY A 204 -11.86 -14.27 -10.59
N SER A 205 -11.06 -15.34 -10.60
CA SER A 205 -10.33 -15.80 -9.41
C SER A 205 -8.83 -15.82 -9.62
N GLY A 206 -8.11 -15.20 -8.68
CA GLY A 206 -6.67 -14.97 -8.75
C GLY A 206 -6.28 -13.74 -7.96
N THR A 207 -5.00 -13.40 -7.96
CA THR A 207 -4.47 -12.25 -7.21
C THR A 207 -3.93 -11.18 -8.15
N VAL A 208 -4.19 -9.92 -7.82
CA VAL A 208 -3.51 -8.76 -8.41
C VAL A 208 -2.66 -8.07 -7.35
N ILE A 209 -1.43 -7.73 -7.71
CA ILE A 209 -0.50 -6.96 -6.90
C ILE A 209 -0.54 -5.52 -7.35
N VAL A 210 -0.98 -4.64 -6.45
CA VAL A 210 -1.08 -3.20 -6.68
C VAL A 210 0.01 -2.45 -5.94
N LYS A 211 0.42 -1.33 -6.51
CA LYS A 211 1.46 -0.42 -6.02
C LYS A 211 0.81 0.85 -5.50
N THR A 212 1.30 1.34 -4.37
CA THR A 212 0.89 2.62 -3.81
C THR A 212 2.09 3.40 -3.31
N HIS A 213 1.96 4.72 -3.28
CA HIS A 213 2.82 5.57 -2.46
C HIS A 213 2.31 5.53 -1.02
N GLY A 214 3.10 4.97 -0.11
CA GLY A 214 2.69 4.81 1.29
C GLY A 214 1.48 3.87 1.48
N THR A 215 0.86 3.95 2.66
CA THR A 215 -0.29 3.12 3.02
C THR A 215 -1.59 3.71 2.46
N PRO A 216 -2.34 2.99 1.61
CA PRO A 216 -3.57 3.51 1.03
C PRO A 216 -4.73 3.52 2.03
N VAL A 217 -5.78 4.29 1.71
CA VAL A 217 -7.03 4.37 2.46
C VAL A 217 -8.18 3.91 1.56
N VAL A 218 -9.05 3.05 2.11
CA VAL A 218 -10.26 2.59 1.44
C VAL A 218 -11.45 3.39 1.96
N LEU A 219 -12.24 3.96 1.05
CA LEU A 219 -13.40 4.80 1.38
C LEU A 219 -14.64 4.29 0.65
N PRO A 220 -15.81 4.24 1.32
CA PRO A 220 -17.06 3.89 0.64
C PRO A 220 -17.44 4.97 -0.38
N VAL A 221 -18.00 4.55 -1.51
CA VAL A 221 -18.55 5.44 -2.52
C VAL A 221 -19.87 6.02 -2.03
N THR A 222 -19.96 7.34 -2.06
CA THR A 222 -21.20 8.10 -1.83
C THR A 222 -21.48 8.96 -3.07
N PRO A 223 -22.72 9.44 -3.29
CA PRO A 223 -23.03 10.31 -4.43
C PRO A 223 -22.17 11.60 -4.52
N THR A 224 -21.52 11.98 -3.41
CA THR A 224 -20.66 13.17 -3.30
C THR A 224 -19.18 12.81 -3.11
N THR A 225 -18.74 11.62 -3.52
CA THR A 225 -17.33 11.22 -3.44
C THR A 225 -16.56 11.71 -4.68
N PHE A 226 -15.55 12.54 -4.45
CA PHE A 226 -14.61 13.04 -5.46
C PHE A 226 -13.18 12.71 -5.02
N ALA A 227 -12.33 12.26 -5.94
CA ALA A 227 -10.92 12.01 -5.67
C ALA A 227 -10.04 12.58 -6.79
N ASP A 228 -8.82 12.99 -6.45
CA ASP A 228 -7.82 13.42 -7.44
C ASP A 228 -7.44 12.23 -8.34
N SER A 229 -7.35 12.48 -9.64
CA SER A 229 -6.89 11.52 -10.65
C SER A 229 -5.51 10.90 -10.36
N ASN A 230 -4.60 11.59 -9.68
CA ASN A 230 -3.26 11.10 -9.34
C ASN A 230 -3.24 10.28 -8.03
N ALA A 231 -4.24 10.47 -7.17
CA ALA A 231 -4.34 9.80 -5.88
C ALA A 231 -5.17 8.52 -5.92
N ILE A 232 -5.94 8.27 -6.99
CA ILE A 232 -6.75 7.06 -7.12
C ILE A 232 -5.89 5.86 -7.51
N VAL A 233 -6.05 4.74 -6.79
CA VAL A 233 -5.34 3.48 -7.06
C VAL A 233 -6.28 2.44 -7.65
N ALA A 234 -7.45 2.26 -7.02
CA ALA A 234 -8.43 1.25 -7.42
C ALA A 234 -9.85 1.64 -6.97
N TRP A 235 -10.86 1.00 -7.55
CA TRP A 235 -12.26 1.15 -7.17
C TRP A 235 -13.07 -0.09 -7.55
N SER A 236 -14.24 -0.25 -6.93
CA SER A 236 -15.15 -1.36 -7.24
C SER A 236 -15.60 -1.33 -8.70
N ALA A 237 -15.59 -2.49 -9.38
CA ALA A 237 -15.93 -2.58 -10.81
C ALA A 237 -17.34 -2.09 -11.17
N ALA A 238 -18.27 -2.10 -10.21
CA ALA A 238 -19.64 -1.60 -10.38
C ALA A 238 -19.76 -0.07 -10.23
N SER A 239 -18.69 0.65 -9.88
CA SER A 239 -18.71 2.11 -9.77
C SER A 239 -18.55 2.78 -11.13
N GLN A 240 -19.42 3.74 -11.42
CA GLN A 240 -19.27 4.65 -12.55
C GLN A 240 -18.29 5.77 -12.19
N VAL A 241 -17.36 6.04 -13.10
CA VAL A 241 -16.37 7.11 -12.97
C VAL A 241 -16.69 8.20 -13.98
N ILE A 242 -16.87 9.42 -13.49
CA ILE A 242 -17.16 10.60 -14.31
C ILE A 242 -16.05 11.61 -14.07
N VAL A 243 -15.37 12.03 -15.13
CA VAL A 243 -14.34 13.07 -15.03
C VAL A 243 -15.03 14.41 -14.73
N SER A 244 -14.65 15.05 -13.63
CA SER A 244 -15.13 16.37 -13.22
C SER A 244 -13.94 17.30 -13.01
N SER A 245 -13.70 18.18 -13.98
CA SER A 245 -12.76 19.28 -13.81
C SER A 245 -13.41 20.33 -12.91
N GLN A 246 -12.98 20.39 -11.65
CA GLN A 246 -13.25 21.58 -10.83
C GLN A 246 -12.17 22.59 -11.21
N VAL A 247 -12.46 23.50 -12.14
CA VAL A 247 -11.61 24.68 -12.39
C VAL A 247 -11.74 25.62 -11.19
N ARG A 248 -11.15 25.24 -10.06
CA ARG A 248 -10.90 26.14 -8.95
C ARG A 248 -9.56 26.77 -9.26
N LEU A 249 -9.60 27.91 -9.95
CA LEU A 249 -8.46 28.82 -10.10
C LEU A 249 -7.95 29.17 -8.68
N ARG A 250 -7.07 28.34 -8.11
CA ARG A 250 -6.36 28.66 -6.87
C ARG A 250 -5.48 29.84 -7.23
N ARG A 251 -5.71 30.98 -6.59
CA ARG A 251 -5.01 32.26 -6.80
C ARG A 251 -3.50 32.20 -6.48
N ASN A 252 -2.95 31.01 -6.19
CA ASN A 252 -1.56 30.74 -5.84
C ASN A 252 -0.96 29.66 -6.77
N ALA A 253 -1.24 29.72 -8.08
CA ALA A 253 -0.48 28.96 -9.06
C ALA A 253 0.97 29.48 -9.07
N TYR A 254 1.91 28.67 -8.58
CA TYR A 254 3.34 28.93 -8.76
C TYR A 254 3.67 28.95 -10.26
N PRO A 255 4.59 29.82 -10.73
CA PRO A 255 4.98 29.83 -12.14
C PRO A 255 5.63 28.49 -12.49
N GLY A 256 4.93 27.65 -13.26
CA GLY A 256 5.42 26.34 -13.72
C GLY A 256 4.47 25.16 -13.48
N HIS A 257 3.47 25.29 -12.60
CA HIS A 257 2.48 24.23 -12.36
C HIS A 257 1.10 24.67 -12.85
N SER A 258 0.57 23.96 -13.84
CA SER A 258 -0.85 24.04 -14.21
C SER A 258 -1.64 23.55 -12.99
N GLY A 259 -2.18 24.47 -12.19
CA GLY A 259 -3.00 24.17 -11.01
C GLY A 259 -4.37 23.56 -11.35
N GLU A 260 -4.46 22.80 -12.44
CA GLU A 260 -5.65 22.11 -12.90
C GLU A 260 -5.70 20.72 -12.25
N THR A 261 -6.29 20.64 -11.06
CA THR A 261 -6.58 19.35 -10.42
C THR A 261 -7.80 18.72 -11.09
N VAL A 262 -7.61 17.62 -11.81
CA VAL A 262 -8.74 16.82 -12.29
C VAL A 262 -9.22 15.90 -11.19
N ASN A 263 -10.50 16.05 -10.86
CA ASN A 263 -11.16 15.19 -9.92
C ASN A 263 -12.04 14.19 -10.67
N LEU A 264 -12.08 12.97 -10.17
CA LEU A 264 -12.98 11.92 -10.61
C LEU A 264 -14.15 11.87 -9.64
N GLN A 265 -15.37 11.98 -10.17
CA GLN A 265 -16.59 11.71 -9.41
C GLN A 265 -16.90 10.21 -9.52
N PHE A 266 -17.11 9.58 -8.37
CA PHE A 266 -17.52 8.18 -8.30
C PHE A 266 -19.00 8.09 -7.96
N ARG A 267 -19.74 7.28 -8.71
CA ARG A 267 -21.15 6.96 -8.44
C ARG A 267 -21.33 5.45 -8.40
N GLY A 268 -21.97 4.95 -7.35
CA GLY A 268 -22.20 3.52 -7.18
C GLY A 268 -23.26 3.26 -6.12
N ALA A 269 -23.83 2.05 -6.13
CA ALA A 269 -24.69 1.58 -5.06
C ALA A 269 -23.93 1.48 -3.73
N PRO A 270 -24.61 1.52 -2.57
CA PRO A 270 -23.98 1.28 -1.27
C PRO A 270 -23.20 -0.03 -1.26
N GLY A 271 -22.01 -0.03 -0.64
CA GLY A 271 -21.10 -1.18 -0.62
C GLY A 271 -19.94 -1.09 -1.62
N ASN A 272 -20.03 -0.19 -2.62
CA ASN A 272 -18.88 0.13 -3.47
C ASN A 272 -17.85 0.98 -2.70
N PHE A 273 -16.58 0.90 -3.12
CA PHE A 273 -15.46 1.59 -2.51
C PHE A 273 -14.48 2.16 -3.55
N ILE A 274 -13.68 3.11 -3.09
CA ILE A 274 -12.48 3.60 -3.76
C ILE A 274 -11.27 3.40 -2.86
N VAL A 275 -10.10 3.26 -3.47
CA VAL A 275 -8.80 3.14 -2.81
C VAL A 275 -7.95 4.32 -3.25
N VAL A 276 -7.52 5.13 -2.29
CA VAL A 276 -6.69 6.31 -2.52
C VAL A 276 -5.36 6.17 -1.81
N GLN A 277 -4.29 6.67 -2.42
CA GLN A 277 -2.95 6.70 -1.83
C GLN A 277 -2.63 8.10 -1.29
N PRO A 278 -1.79 8.22 -0.24
CA PRO A 278 -1.27 9.49 0.23
C PRO A 278 -0.20 10.03 -0.73
N TYR A 279 -0.63 10.57 -1.87
CA TYR A 279 0.23 11.16 -2.91
C TYR A 279 -0.42 12.42 -3.50
N GLU A 280 0.39 13.46 -3.68
CA GLU A 280 0.06 14.70 -4.39
C GLU A 280 1.18 15.03 -5.39
N VAL A 281 0.85 15.80 -6.44
CA VAL A 281 1.75 16.19 -7.54
C VAL A 281 2.12 17.67 -7.43
#